data_AF-A0A381XRP8-F1
#
_entry.id   AF-A0A381XRP8-F1
#
_cell.length_a   1.000
_cell.length_b   1.000
_cell.length_c   1.000
_cell.angle_alpha   90.00
_cell.angle_beta   90.00
_cell.angle_gamma   90.00
#
_symmetry.space_group_name_H-M   'P 1'
#
loop_
_entity.id
_entity.type
_entity.pdbx_description
1 polymer ?
#
loop_
_entity_poly.entity_id
_entity_poly.type
_entity_poly.pdbx_seq_one_letter_code
_entity_poly.pdbx_strand_id
1 'polypeptide(L)'
;VAGIVKAHVAAKTKGIHLIVGAAFRIETDLGIPINIVLLAPNRLAYGQLCALITQARRRKPKGEYALSLNDLRRNTDQCFALWIPSNLPIETLLALAYLIRKHVSKLWIALGIFLDNDDMDRATNVLALSSRLKLPVVAANDVHMHAAERKPLLDTLCAIRLKTCVNELGTNLLSNS
;
A
#
# COMPACT_ATOMS: atom_id res chain seq x y z
N VAL A 1 -8.42 3.11 -12.04
CA VAL A 1 -8.33 3.90 -10.78
C VAL A 1 -9.62 4.68 -10.62
N ALA A 2 -10.40 4.43 -9.56
CA ALA A 2 -11.60 5.23 -9.30
C ALA A 2 -11.18 6.56 -8.65
N GLY A 3 -11.83 7.67 -8.99
CA GLY A 3 -11.62 8.97 -8.33
C GLY A 3 -10.43 9.81 -8.82
N ILE A 4 -9.50 9.25 -9.62
CA ILE A 4 -8.29 9.98 -10.04
C ILE A 4 -8.58 11.25 -10.85
N VAL A 5 -9.59 11.22 -11.73
CA VAL A 5 -9.97 12.39 -12.53
C VAL A 5 -10.47 13.52 -11.63
N LYS A 6 -11.31 13.19 -10.63
CA LYS A 6 -11.82 14.16 -9.66
C LYS A 6 -10.67 14.73 -8.81
N ALA A 7 -9.76 13.88 -8.34
CA ALA A 7 -8.59 14.29 -7.59
C ALA A 7 -7.68 15.21 -8.39
N HIS A 8 -7.41 14.90 -9.67
CA HIS A 8 -6.56 15.71 -10.55
C HIS A 8 -7.14 17.11 -10.78
N VAL A 9 -8.45 17.20 -11.05
CA VAL A 9 -9.14 18.48 -11.22
C VAL A 9 -9.07 19.30 -9.93
N ALA A 10 -9.38 18.70 -8.79
CA ALA A 10 -9.35 19.40 -7.50
C ALA A 10 -7.94 19.87 -7.12
N ALA A 11 -6.92 19.01 -7.29
CA ALA A 11 -5.53 19.35 -7.00
C ALA A 11 -5.04 20.51 -7.88
N LYS A 12 -5.37 20.51 -9.18
CA LYS A 12 -5.04 21.60 -10.09
C LYS A 12 -5.68 22.93 -9.64
N THR A 13 -6.96 22.91 -9.28
CA THR A 13 -7.68 24.11 -8.79
C THR A 13 -7.07 24.65 -7.49
N LYS A 14 -6.52 23.78 -6.65
CA LYS A 14 -5.93 24.14 -5.35
C LYS A 14 -4.41 24.34 -5.38
N GLY A 15 -3.76 24.22 -6.54
CA GLY A 15 -2.30 24.34 -6.65
C GLY A 15 -1.51 23.24 -5.93
N ILE A 16 -2.13 22.07 -5.70
CA ILE A 16 -1.50 20.94 -5.02
C ILE A 16 -0.82 20.03 -6.04
N HIS A 17 0.44 19.67 -5.80
CA HIS A 17 1.12 18.66 -6.60
C HIS A 17 0.59 17.26 -6.28
N LEU A 18 -0.24 16.70 -7.17
CA LEU A 18 -0.82 15.38 -7.00
C LEU A 18 0.16 14.28 -7.41
N ILE A 19 0.55 13.43 -6.46
CA ILE A 19 1.25 12.17 -6.73
C ILE A 19 0.22 11.06 -6.91
N VAL A 20 0.27 10.40 -8.07
CA VAL A 20 -0.67 9.31 -8.38
C VAL A 20 -0.08 7.97 -7.95
N GLY A 21 -0.88 7.12 -7.32
CA GLY A 21 -0.46 5.77 -6.98
C GLY A 21 -1.63 4.82 -6.75
N ALA A 22 -1.29 3.57 -6.43
CA ALA A 22 -2.25 2.56 -5.99
C ALA A 22 -1.58 1.56 -5.03
N ALA A 23 -2.32 1.13 -4.02
CA ALA A 23 -1.94 0.07 -3.09
C ALA A 23 -2.41 -1.29 -3.61
N PHE A 24 -1.55 -2.30 -3.48
CA PHE A 24 -1.82 -3.67 -3.87
C PHE A 24 -1.42 -4.62 -2.75
N ARG A 25 -2.24 -5.65 -2.58
CA ARG A 25 -1.93 -6.85 -1.82
C ARG A 25 -1.71 -7.98 -2.81
N ILE A 26 -0.56 -8.63 -2.71
CA ILE A 26 -0.14 -9.72 -3.59
C ILE A 26 -0.04 -10.97 -2.73
N GLU A 27 -0.89 -11.94 -3.01
CA GLU A 27 -0.77 -13.26 -2.39
C GLU A 27 0.46 -13.96 -2.97
N THR A 28 1.22 -14.64 -2.10
CA THR A 28 2.41 -15.40 -2.51
C THR A 28 2.20 -16.88 -2.27
N ASP A 29 2.95 -17.70 -3.02
CA ASP A 29 2.92 -19.16 -2.87
C ASP A 29 3.43 -19.61 -1.47
N LEU A 30 4.11 -18.72 -0.74
CA LEU A 30 4.56 -18.94 0.63
C LEU A 30 3.44 -18.73 1.67
N GLY A 31 2.23 -18.33 1.25
CA GLY A 31 1.11 -18.00 2.13
C GLY A 31 1.28 -16.66 2.88
N ILE A 32 2.34 -15.90 2.58
CA ILE A 32 2.60 -14.61 3.19
C ILE A 32 2.28 -13.50 2.19
N PRO A 33 1.29 -12.63 2.44
CA PRO A 33 0.93 -11.55 1.54
C PRO A 33 2.03 -10.48 1.49
N ILE A 34 2.25 -9.90 0.31
CA ILE A 34 3.10 -8.72 0.12
C ILE A 34 2.20 -7.50 -0.11
N ASN A 35 2.38 -6.47 0.73
CA ASN A 35 1.70 -5.19 0.56
C ASN A 35 2.65 -4.20 -0.12
N ILE A 36 2.24 -3.62 -1.25
CA ILE A 36 3.06 -2.69 -2.03
C ILE A 36 2.24 -1.51 -2.54
N VAL A 37 2.79 -0.30 -2.45
CA VAL A 37 2.23 0.90 -3.08
C VAL A 37 3.08 1.24 -4.29
N LEU A 38 2.44 1.36 -5.45
CA LEU A 38 3.10 1.85 -6.66
C LEU A 38 2.78 3.32 -6.85
N LEU A 39 3.80 4.16 -6.93
CA LEU A 39 3.69 5.58 -7.28
C LEU A 39 4.10 5.77 -8.74
N ALA A 40 3.29 6.53 -9.48
CA ALA A 40 3.51 6.88 -10.88
C ALA A 40 4.10 8.30 -10.98
N PRO A 41 5.43 8.45 -11.11
CA PRO A 41 6.08 9.76 -11.11
C PRO A 41 5.88 10.54 -12.42
N ASN A 42 5.40 9.89 -13.48
CA ASN A 42 5.21 10.50 -14.80
C ASN A 42 4.04 9.85 -15.55
N ARG A 43 3.68 10.44 -16.70
CA ARG A 43 2.55 9.98 -17.52
C ARG A 43 2.71 8.55 -18.03
N LEU A 44 3.94 8.10 -18.30
CA LEU A 44 4.20 6.75 -18.79
C LEU A 44 4.02 5.72 -17.66
N ALA A 45 4.54 5.99 -16.47
CA ALA A 45 4.30 5.19 -15.26
C ALA A 45 2.80 5.13 -14.90
N TYR A 46 2.04 6.21 -15.16
CA TYR A 46 0.60 6.22 -14.98
C TYR A 46 -0.14 5.27 -15.94
N GLY A 47 0.26 5.23 -17.22
CA GLY A 47 -0.28 4.29 -18.20
C GLY A 47 0.00 2.84 -17.82
N GLN A 48 1.23 2.59 -17.39
CA GLN A 48 1.72 1.33 -16.82
C GLN A 48 0.89 0.84 -15.63
N LEU A 49 0.69 1.72 -14.64
CA LEU A 49 -0.15 1.45 -13.47
C LEU A 49 -1.61 1.15 -13.87
N CYS A 50 -2.17 1.89 -14.81
CA CYS A 50 -3.52 1.65 -15.33
C CYS A 50 -3.65 0.28 -16.02
N ALA A 51 -2.65 -0.12 -16.81
CA ALA A 51 -2.62 -1.42 -17.47
C ALA A 51 -2.56 -2.57 -16.44
N LEU A 52 -1.71 -2.45 -15.43
CA LEU A 52 -1.60 -3.41 -14.33
C LEU A 52 -2.95 -3.59 -13.60
N ILE A 53 -3.60 -2.49 -13.22
CA ILE A 53 -4.90 -2.53 -12.52
C ILE A 53 -5.97 -3.20 -13.39
N THR A 54 -5.98 -2.88 -14.69
CA THR A 54 -6.94 -3.46 -15.64
C THR A 54 -6.72 -4.96 -15.77
N GLN A 55 -5.46 -5.40 -15.90
CA GLN A 55 -5.10 -6.81 -15.96
C GLN A 55 -5.50 -7.56 -14.68
N ALA A 56 -5.19 -7.00 -13.50
CA ALA A 56 -5.49 -7.63 -12.21
C ALA A 56 -7.00 -7.81 -11.97
N ARG A 57 -7.82 -6.83 -12.37
CA ARG A 57 -9.28 -6.88 -12.24
C ARG A 57 -9.94 -7.84 -13.24
N ARG A 58 -9.37 -8.04 -14.43
CA ARG A 58 -9.93 -8.96 -15.45
C ARG A 58 -9.82 -10.42 -15.05
N ARG A 59 -8.93 -10.78 -14.13
CA ARG A 59 -8.72 -12.17 -13.68
C ARG A 59 -9.75 -12.67 -12.68
N LYS A 60 -10.55 -11.78 -12.10
CA LYS A 60 -11.48 -12.12 -11.03
C LYS A 60 -12.86 -11.54 -11.30
N PRO A 61 -13.91 -12.11 -10.66
CA PRO A 61 -15.24 -11.51 -10.68
C PRO A 61 -15.23 -10.06 -10.19
N LYS A 62 -16.26 -9.31 -10.58
CA LYS A 62 -16.41 -7.91 -10.18
C LYS A 62 -16.39 -7.76 -8.66
N GLY A 63 -15.47 -6.94 -8.16
CA GLY A 63 -15.28 -6.69 -6.72
C GLY A 63 -13.97 -7.26 -6.18
N GLU A 64 -13.34 -8.18 -6.92
CA GLU A 64 -12.05 -8.77 -6.59
C GLU A 64 -10.97 -8.38 -7.61
N TYR A 65 -9.71 -8.60 -7.25
CA TYR A 65 -8.59 -8.58 -8.19
C TYR A 65 -7.57 -9.63 -7.78
N ALA A 66 -6.79 -10.12 -8.74
CA ALA A 66 -5.68 -11.03 -8.48
C ALA A 66 -4.42 -10.53 -9.17
N LEU A 67 -3.36 -10.34 -8.39
CA LEU A 67 -2.07 -9.85 -8.84
C LEU A 67 -0.99 -10.81 -8.36
N SER A 68 -0.02 -11.10 -9.23
CA SER A 68 1.21 -11.83 -8.90
C SER A 68 2.42 -10.91 -9.03
N LEU A 69 3.54 -11.27 -8.39
CA LEU A 69 4.79 -10.51 -8.53
C LEU A 69 5.29 -10.44 -9.98
N ASN A 70 5.03 -11.47 -10.79
CA ASN A 70 5.39 -11.48 -12.21
C ASN A 70 4.71 -10.38 -13.02
N ASP A 71 3.54 -9.92 -12.59
CA ASP A 71 2.81 -8.85 -13.26
C ASP A 71 3.46 -7.48 -13.03
N LEU A 72 4.14 -7.29 -11.89
CA LEU A 72 4.88 -6.06 -11.59
C LEU A 72 6.00 -5.85 -12.60
N ARG A 73 6.77 -6.90 -12.90
CA ARG A 73 7.96 -6.82 -13.76
C ARG A 73 7.65 -6.30 -15.16
N ARG A 74 6.48 -6.63 -15.71
CA ARG A 74 6.10 -6.31 -17.09
C ARG A 74 5.58 -4.89 -17.28
N ASN A 75 5.01 -4.29 -16.24
CA ASN A 75 4.16 -3.12 -16.38
C ASN A 75 4.48 -1.99 -15.38
N THR A 76 5.63 -2.00 -14.69
CA THR A 76 5.88 -1.04 -13.60
C THR A 76 7.33 -0.54 -13.51
N ASP A 77 8.14 -0.69 -14.56
CA ASP A 77 9.56 -0.31 -14.55
C ASP A 77 9.80 1.18 -14.27
N GLN A 78 8.81 2.03 -14.54
CA GLN A 78 8.87 3.49 -14.31
C GLN A 78 8.19 3.93 -13.03
N CYS A 79 7.50 3.02 -12.34
CA CYS A 79 6.91 3.28 -11.04
C CYS A 79 7.96 3.22 -9.92
N PHE A 80 7.69 3.92 -8.82
CA PHE A 80 8.35 3.66 -7.54
C PHE A 80 7.50 2.68 -6.75
N ALA A 81 8.12 1.64 -6.22
CA ALA A 81 7.46 0.66 -5.38
C ALA A 81 7.84 0.90 -3.92
N LEU A 82 6.84 1.18 -3.08
CA LEU A 82 6.98 1.25 -1.64
C LEU A 82 6.48 -0.08 -1.07
N TRP A 83 7.39 -0.92 -0.60
CA TRP A 83 7.01 -2.13 0.12
C TRP A 83 6.66 -1.77 1.56
N ILE A 84 5.52 -2.26 2.04
CA ILE A 84 5.07 -2.13 3.42
C ILE A 84 5.32 -3.49 4.10
N PRO A 85 6.39 -3.64 4.90
CA PRO A 85 6.67 -4.91 5.56
C PRO A 85 5.61 -5.23 6.61
N SER A 86 5.17 -6.48 6.66
CA SER A 86 4.38 -7.01 7.77
C SER A 86 5.24 -7.15 9.02
N ASN A 87 4.62 -7.27 10.20
CA ASN A 87 5.36 -7.61 11.42
C ASN A 87 5.72 -9.10 11.42
N LEU A 88 6.91 -9.44 10.94
CA LEU A 88 7.42 -10.81 10.77
C LEU A 88 8.90 -10.88 11.19
N PRO A 89 9.43 -12.08 11.48
CA PRO A 89 10.85 -12.25 11.71
C PRO A 89 11.70 -11.70 10.56
N ILE A 90 12.82 -11.04 10.91
CA ILE A 90 13.69 -10.34 9.98
C ILE A 90 14.21 -11.23 8.83
N GLU A 91 14.38 -12.52 9.07
CA GLU A 91 14.86 -13.47 8.05
C GLU A 91 13.80 -13.72 6.97
N THR A 92 12.53 -13.81 7.37
CA THR A 92 11.39 -13.87 6.44
C THR A 92 11.28 -12.57 5.65
N LEU A 93 11.44 -11.42 6.32
CA LEU A 93 11.40 -10.12 5.67
C LEU A 93 12.53 -9.95 4.64
N LEU A 94 13.75 -10.41 4.94
CA LEU A 94 14.85 -10.41 3.99
C LEU A 94 14.53 -11.26 2.75
N ALA A 95 14.01 -12.48 2.95
CA ALA A 95 13.62 -13.35 1.85
C ALA A 95 12.57 -12.70 0.94
N LEU A 96 11.55 -12.07 1.53
CA LEU A 96 10.53 -11.32 0.80
C LEU A 96 11.13 -10.11 0.06
N ALA A 97 12.02 -9.36 0.70
CA ALA A 97 12.67 -8.22 0.06
C ALA A 97 13.49 -8.63 -1.17
N TYR A 98 14.27 -9.71 -1.07
CA TYR A 98 15.01 -10.25 -2.21
C TYR A 98 14.07 -10.72 -3.33
N LEU A 99 12.95 -11.33 -2.98
CA LEU A 99 11.94 -11.73 -3.94
C LEU A 99 11.36 -10.50 -4.65
N ILE A 100 10.90 -9.48 -3.92
CA ILE A 100 10.31 -8.26 -4.48
C ILE A 100 11.30 -7.54 -5.41
N ARG A 101 12.58 -7.42 -5.02
CA ARG A 101 13.62 -6.76 -5.84
C ARG A 101 13.82 -7.39 -7.22
N LYS A 102 13.46 -8.67 -7.42
CA LYS A 102 13.51 -9.32 -8.74
C LYS A 102 12.42 -8.84 -9.69
N HIS A 103 11.35 -8.24 -9.16
CA HIS A 103 10.14 -7.88 -9.90
C HIS A 103 9.88 -6.38 -10.01
N VAL A 104 10.64 -5.54 -9.29
CA VAL A 104 10.50 -4.08 -9.36
C VAL A 104 11.87 -3.42 -9.54
N SER A 105 11.90 -2.32 -10.29
CA SER A 105 13.13 -1.57 -10.60
C SER A 105 13.56 -0.64 -9.46
N LYS A 106 12.59 0.04 -8.83
CA LYS A 106 12.82 1.05 -7.78
C LYS A 106 12.04 0.66 -6.54
N LEU A 107 12.72 0.05 -5.57
CA LEU A 107 12.12 -0.42 -4.32
C LEU A 107 12.56 0.44 -3.14
N TRP A 108 11.60 1.01 -2.43
CA TRP A 108 11.79 1.68 -1.13
C TRP A 108 10.99 0.93 -0.06
N ILE A 109 11.33 1.13 1.21
CA ILE A 109 10.62 0.54 2.34
C ILE A 109 9.77 1.63 3.00
N ALA A 110 8.46 1.40 3.12
CA ALA A 110 7.57 2.28 3.87
C ALA A 110 7.59 1.90 5.36
N LEU A 111 7.76 2.90 6.22
CA LEU A 111 7.66 2.79 7.67
C LEU A 111 6.51 3.68 8.16
N GLY A 112 5.53 3.06 8.81
CA GLY A 112 4.50 3.78 9.55
C GLY A 112 4.61 3.53 11.04
N ILE A 113 4.34 4.60 11.80
CA ILE A 113 4.24 4.59 13.26
C ILE A 113 2.78 4.91 13.60
N PHE A 114 2.06 3.96 14.19
CA PHE A 114 0.61 4.00 14.38
C PHE A 114 0.18 4.08 15.84
N LEU A 115 1.15 4.23 16.75
CA LEU A 115 1.01 4.18 18.21
C LEU A 115 0.42 2.84 18.69
N ASP A 116 0.88 1.75 18.08
CA ASP A 116 0.53 0.37 18.44
C ASP A 116 1.70 -0.35 19.12
N ASN A 117 1.42 -1.52 19.69
CA ASN A 117 2.44 -2.33 20.39
C ASN A 117 3.55 -2.84 19.45
N ASP A 118 3.32 -2.83 18.14
CA ASP A 118 4.21 -3.38 17.13
C ASP A 118 5.14 -2.31 16.52
N ASP A 119 4.96 -1.03 16.83
CA ASP A 119 5.70 0.09 16.24
C ASP A 119 7.21 -0.06 16.38
N MET A 120 7.67 -0.42 17.59
CA MET A 120 9.10 -0.55 17.89
C MET A 120 9.74 -1.71 17.13
N ASP A 121 9.04 -2.85 17.06
CA ASP A 121 9.50 -4.02 16.31
C ASP A 121 9.50 -3.76 14.81
N ARG A 122 8.44 -3.11 14.29
CA ARG A 122 8.33 -2.68 12.90
C ARG A 122 9.45 -1.71 12.53
N ALA A 123 9.71 -0.69 13.35
CA ALA A 123 10.79 0.26 13.11
C ALA A 123 12.17 -0.42 13.13
N THR A 124 12.42 -1.29 14.12
CA THR A 124 13.68 -2.04 14.23
C THR A 124 13.91 -2.91 13.00
N ASN A 125 12.90 -3.65 12.57
CA ASN A 125 12.98 -4.50 11.38
C ASN A 125 13.20 -3.67 10.10
N VAL A 126 12.48 -2.56 9.91
CA VAL A 126 12.65 -1.70 8.73
C VAL A 126 14.05 -1.10 8.67
N LEU A 127 14.59 -0.61 9.79
CA LEU A 127 15.94 -0.06 9.85
C LEU A 127 17.01 -1.14 9.58
N ALA A 128 16.82 -2.35 10.11
CA ALA A 128 17.70 -3.48 9.83
C ALA A 128 17.66 -3.88 8.34
N LEU A 129 16.47 -3.95 7.73
CA LEU A 129 16.30 -4.20 6.29
C LEU A 129 16.98 -3.13 5.45
N SER A 130 16.77 -1.86 5.79
CA SER A 130 17.38 -0.73 5.09
C SER A 130 18.90 -0.81 5.11
N SER A 131 19.49 -1.05 6.28
CA SER A 131 20.94 -1.19 6.44
C SER A 131 21.51 -2.37 5.64
N ARG A 132 20.90 -3.56 5.75
CA ARG A 132 21.38 -4.77 5.07
C ARG A 132 21.22 -4.70 3.54
N LEU A 133 20.11 -4.15 3.06
CA LEU A 133 19.76 -4.17 1.63
C LEU A 133 20.13 -2.88 0.90
N LYS A 134 20.57 -1.84 1.63
CA LYS A 134 20.82 -0.48 1.14
C LYS A 134 19.60 0.10 0.43
N LEU A 135 18.41 -0.10 1.02
CA LEU A 135 17.16 0.43 0.51
C LEU A 135 16.77 1.68 1.31
N PRO A 136 16.32 2.76 0.66
CA PRO A 136 15.85 3.94 1.37
C PRO A 136 14.53 3.63 2.10
N VAL A 137 14.36 4.29 3.24
CA VAL A 137 13.13 4.24 4.05
C VAL A 137 12.34 5.52 3.83
N VAL A 138 11.03 5.41 3.70
CA VAL A 138 10.11 6.54 3.65
C VAL A 138 9.07 6.44 4.75
N ALA A 139 8.78 7.56 5.39
CA ALA A 139 7.68 7.64 6.35
C ALA A 139 6.33 7.57 5.61
N ALA A 140 5.38 6.78 6.13
CA ALA A 140 4.03 6.64 5.62
C ALA A 140 3.03 6.49 6.77
N ASN A 141 1.80 6.99 6.64
CA ASN A 141 0.82 7.04 7.73
C ASN A 141 -0.57 6.50 7.37
N ASP A 142 -0.70 5.74 6.26
CA ASP A 142 -1.92 5.04 5.83
C ASP A 142 -3.23 5.84 6.03
N VAL A 143 -3.26 7.08 5.52
CA VAL A 143 -4.34 8.02 5.80
C VAL A 143 -5.69 7.52 5.30
N HIS A 144 -6.62 7.30 6.23
CA HIS A 144 -8.02 6.95 5.94
C HIS A 144 -9.02 8.09 6.12
N MET A 145 -8.59 9.21 6.71
CA MET A 145 -9.43 10.38 6.95
C MET A 145 -8.60 11.67 6.98
N HIS A 146 -9.22 12.82 6.69
CA HIS A 146 -8.53 14.11 6.59
C HIS A 146 -8.35 14.83 7.94
N ALA A 147 -9.10 14.42 8.97
CA ALA A 147 -9.11 15.05 10.29
C ALA A 147 -9.53 14.01 11.34
N ALA A 148 -8.96 14.08 12.55
CA ALA A 148 -9.17 13.08 13.59
C ALA A 148 -10.64 13.01 14.07
N GLU A 149 -11.35 14.14 14.03
CA GLU A 149 -12.76 14.26 14.41
C GLU A 149 -13.69 13.46 13.47
N ARG A 150 -13.17 12.98 12.32
CA ARG A 150 -13.92 12.12 11.39
C ARG A 150 -13.93 10.65 11.79
N LYS A 151 -13.28 10.28 12.89
CA LYS A 151 -13.25 8.89 13.37
C LYS A 151 -14.62 8.23 13.48
N PRO A 152 -15.67 8.87 14.02
CA PRO A 152 -16.99 8.24 14.08
C PRO A 152 -17.56 7.89 12.70
N LEU A 153 -17.28 8.71 11.67
CA LEU A 153 -17.68 8.43 10.30
C LEU A 153 -16.90 7.24 9.72
N LEU A 154 -15.59 7.18 9.95
CA LEU A 154 -14.76 6.06 9.53
C LEU A 154 -15.27 4.74 10.15
N ASP A 155 -15.58 4.76 11.44
CA ASP A 155 -16.09 3.59 12.17
C ASP A 155 -17.47 3.16 11.64
N THR A 156 -18.35 4.12 11.34
CA THR A 156 -19.65 3.85 10.73
C THR A 156 -19.48 3.19 9.35
N LEU A 157 -18.57 3.67 8.51
CA LEU A 157 -18.28 3.06 7.21
C LEU A 157 -17.68 1.65 7.37
N CYS A 158 -16.85 1.43 8.39
CA CYS A 158 -16.31 0.11 8.72
C CYS A 158 -17.42 -0.87 9.13
N ALA A 159 -18.32 -0.44 10.00
CA ALA A 159 -19.48 -1.23 10.45
C ALA A 159 -20.40 -1.62 9.28
N ILE A 160 -20.71 -0.68 8.37
CA ILE A 160 -21.49 -0.96 7.16
C ILE A 160 -20.77 -2.00 6.28
N ARG A 161 -19.46 -1.83 6.06
CA ARG A 161 -18.66 -2.76 5.25
C ARG A 161 -18.66 -4.17 5.84
N LEU A 162 -18.53 -4.29 7.16
CA LEU A 162 -18.49 -5.55 7.88
C LEU A 162 -19.87 -6.11 8.23
N LYS A 163 -20.95 -5.39 7.90
CA LYS A 163 -22.34 -5.75 8.20
C LYS A 163 -22.57 -6.02 9.70
N THR A 164 -22.03 -5.16 10.54
CA THR A 164 -22.09 -5.27 12.02
C THR A 164 -22.42 -3.91 12.63
N CYS A 165 -22.62 -3.85 13.94
CA CYS A 165 -22.81 -2.59 14.66
C CYS A 165 -21.47 -1.95 15.04
N VAL A 166 -21.44 -0.62 15.20
CA VAL A 166 -20.22 0.09 15.65
C VAL A 166 -19.70 -0.45 16.98
N ASN A 167 -20.61 -0.77 17.90
CA ASN A 167 -20.28 -1.32 19.22
C ASN A 167 -19.66 -2.73 19.15
N GLU A 168 -19.80 -3.43 18.03
CA GLU A 168 -19.31 -4.80 17.82
C GLU A 168 -18.00 -4.85 17.03
N LEU A 169 -17.47 -3.69 16.60
CA LEU A 169 -16.26 -3.65 15.76
C LEU A 169 -15.02 -4.21 16.47
N GLY A 170 -14.89 -4.03 17.78
CA GLY A 170 -13.75 -4.53 18.56
C GLY A 170 -12.41 -4.11 17.95
N THR A 171 -11.56 -5.09 17.64
CA THR A 171 -10.23 -4.88 17.01
C THR A 171 -10.28 -4.50 15.53
N ASN A 172 -11.47 -4.45 14.91
CA ASN A 172 -11.64 -3.95 13.54
C ASN A 172 -11.70 -2.41 13.46
N LEU A 173 -11.66 -1.72 14.61
CA LEU A 173 -11.49 -0.28 14.65
C LEU A 173 -10.08 0.07 14.16
N LEU A 174 -10.00 0.90 13.15
CA LEU A 174 -8.74 1.50 12.72
C LEU A 174 -8.30 2.53 13.77
N SER A 175 -7.00 2.70 13.99
CA SER A 175 -6.46 3.73 14.88
C SER A 175 -6.69 5.14 14.33
N ASN A 176 -6.73 6.11 15.24
CA ASN A 176 -6.57 7.52 14.87
C ASN A 176 -5.07 7.77 14.71
N SER A 177 -4.60 7.81 13.47
CA SER A 177 -3.22 8.12 13.11
C SER A 177 -3.17 9.44 12.36
#